data_AF-A0AAD9UT90-F1
#
_entry.id   AF-A0AAD9UT90-F1
#
_cell.length_a   1.000
_cell.length_b   1.000
_cell.length_c   1.000
_cell.angle_alpha   90.00
_cell.angle_beta   90.00
_cell.angle_gamma   90.00
#
_symmetry.space_group_name_H-M   'P 1'
#
loop_
_entity.id
_entity.type
_entity.pdbx_description
1 polymer ?
#
loop_
_entity_poly.entity_id
_entity_poly.type
_entity_poly.pdbx_seq_one_letter_code
_entity_poly.pdbx_strand_id
1 'polypeptide(L)'
;MIPDFAIAKPLDRRLETLQAVNDHKPYQVQESKLRKELESFLSSLPCPKKLLSASPPDVTRFLVWKDRKGKTRVHVPTCSLFGAKKAEVCSCPSTLVAGTVANLIGKLHSLFVESGRGGEWNDLLGIGNPASHHSVKQYLVLIREEQARARITPKQAVSLSFDKLLRLCSFLKESIFVPQILPLQRYIYARDLAFFCLEFFAGDRASDLGRIFTKEVLTLPDDEGFLFKRTFGKTLR
;
A
#
# COMPACT_ATOMS: atom_id res chain seq x y z
N MET A 1 -21.74 48.75 6.58
CA MET A 1 -20.76 47.76 7.10
C MET A 1 -21.54 46.51 7.48
N ILE A 2 -21.47 45.46 6.68
CA ILE A 2 -22.00 44.13 7.05
C ILE A 2 -20.99 43.53 8.04
N PRO A 3 -21.39 43.07 9.23
CA PRO A 3 -20.43 42.66 10.25
C PRO A 3 -19.76 41.35 9.84
N ASP A 4 -18.42 41.35 9.78
CA ASP A 4 -17.54 40.22 9.40
C ASP A 4 -17.82 38.90 10.13
N PHE A 5 -18.50 38.94 11.28
CA PHE A 5 -18.89 37.77 12.06
C PHE A 5 -19.98 36.88 11.42
N ALA A 6 -20.74 37.37 10.43
CA ALA A 6 -21.80 36.58 9.78
C ALA A 6 -21.26 35.52 8.80
N ILE A 7 -20.04 35.68 8.30
CA ILE A 7 -19.42 34.79 7.30
C ILE A 7 -18.53 33.71 7.97
N ALA A 8 -17.99 33.99 9.16
CA ALA A 8 -17.08 33.08 9.86
C ALA A 8 -17.70 31.71 10.19
N LYS A 9 -18.89 31.68 10.80
CA LYS A 9 -19.54 30.41 11.21
C LYS A 9 -19.83 29.45 10.04
N PRO A 10 -20.36 29.91 8.89
CA PRO A 10 -20.49 29.05 7.71
C PRO A 10 -19.17 28.54 7.15
N LEU A 11 -18.11 29.35 7.18
CA LEU A 11 -16.77 28.96 6.73
C LEU A 11 -16.16 27.91 7.65
N ASP A 12 -16.25 28.10 8.97
CA ASP A 12 -15.76 27.15 9.97
C ASP A 12 -16.48 25.79 9.82
N ARG A 13 -17.81 25.79 9.68
CA ARG A 13 -18.57 24.57 9.40
C ARG A 13 -18.15 23.88 8.11
N ARG A 14 -17.81 24.66 7.08
CA ARG A 14 -17.33 24.11 5.81
C ARG A 14 -15.95 23.48 5.96
N LEU A 15 -15.05 24.11 6.72
CA LEU A 15 -13.73 23.59 7.05
C LEU A 15 -13.83 22.30 7.87
N GLU A 16 -14.68 22.27 8.89
CA GLU A 16 -14.98 21.07 9.69
C GLU A 16 -15.49 19.92 8.80
N THR A 17 -16.40 20.23 7.87
CA THR A 17 -16.92 19.23 6.92
C THR A 17 -15.81 18.67 6.01
N LEU A 18 -14.89 19.52 5.54
CA LEU A 18 -13.77 19.11 4.71
C LEU A 18 -12.74 18.27 5.49
N GLN A 19 -12.51 18.62 6.75
CA GLN A 19 -11.67 17.85 7.66
C GLN A 19 -12.27 16.47 7.95
N ALA A 20 -13.57 16.40 8.25
CA ALA A 20 -14.25 15.12 8.47
C ALA A 20 -14.14 14.18 7.25
N VAL A 21 -14.28 14.71 6.03
CA VAL A 21 -14.08 13.92 4.80
C VAL A 21 -12.63 13.44 4.67
N ASN A 22 -11.65 14.24 5.11
CA ASN A 22 -10.25 13.85 5.10
C ASN A 22 -9.94 12.77 6.14
N ASP A 23 -10.50 12.89 7.34
CA ASP A 23 -10.28 11.96 8.46
C ASP A 23 -10.82 10.57 8.17
N HIS A 24 -11.91 10.47 7.40
CA HIS A 24 -12.47 9.20 6.94
C HIS A 24 -11.71 8.55 5.77
N LYS A 25 -10.69 9.20 5.21
CA LYS A 25 -9.91 8.59 4.12
C LYS A 25 -9.17 7.35 4.64
N PRO A 26 -9.13 6.24 3.87
CA PRO A 26 -8.47 5.00 4.30
C PRO A 26 -7.02 5.18 4.77
N TYR A 27 -6.28 6.12 4.16
CA TYR A 27 -4.92 6.45 4.57
C TYR A 27 -4.85 7.05 5.99
N GLN A 28 -5.70 8.04 6.28
CA GLN A 28 -5.78 8.70 7.60
C GLN A 28 -6.26 7.74 8.70
N VAL A 29 -7.21 6.85 8.37
CA VAL A 29 -7.65 5.78 9.28
C VAL A 29 -6.52 4.78 9.57
N GLN A 30 -5.70 4.42 8.57
CA GLN A 30 -4.55 3.55 8.79
C GLN A 30 -3.45 4.20 9.63
N GLU A 31 -3.20 5.50 9.41
CA GLU A 31 -2.24 6.31 10.14
C GLU A 31 -2.63 6.44 11.62
N SER A 32 -3.89 6.79 11.90
CA SER A 32 -4.42 6.84 13.26
C SER A 32 -4.37 5.49 14.00
N LYS A 33 -4.54 4.37 13.28
CA LYS A 33 -4.36 3.03 13.87
C LYS A 33 -2.89 2.74 14.22
N LEU A 34 -1.96 3.02 13.30
CA LEU A 34 -0.53 2.81 13.55
C LEU A 34 -0.05 3.66 14.73
N ARG A 35 -0.52 4.90 14.82
CA ARG A 35 -0.24 5.80 15.94
C ARG A 35 -0.68 5.20 17.28
N LYS A 36 -1.95 4.77 17.38
CA LYS A 36 -2.48 4.15 18.59
C LYS A 36 -1.69 2.90 19.00
N GLU A 37 -1.31 2.07 18.02
CA GLU A 37 -0.51 0.87 18.28
C GLU A 37 0.89 1.23 18.79
N LEU A 38 1.53 2.25 18.22
CA LEU A 38 2.85 2.73 18.66
C LEU A 38 2.78 3.34 20.06
N GLU A 39 1.82 4.22 20.33
CA GLU A 39 1.63 4.85 21.64
C GLU A 39 1.35 3.80 22.73
N SER A 40 0.49 2.81 22.42
CA SER A 40 0.24 1.68 23.31
C SER A 40 1.50 0.85 23.56
N PHE A 41 2.28 0.55 22.52
CA PHE A 41 3.56 -0.15 22.68
C PHE A 41 4.54 0.63 23.56
N LEU A 42 4.74 1.92 23.30
CA LEU A 42 5.65 2.77 24.08
C LEU A 42 5.23 2.89 25.55
N SER A 43 3.93 2.90 25.81
CA SER A 43 3.38 2.92 27.17
C SER A 43 3.57 1.59 27.91
N SER A 44 3.71 0.48 27.17
CA SER A 44 3.93 -0.87 27.73
C SER A 44 5.40 -1.20 28.00
N LEU A 45 6.33 -0.31 27.66
CA LEU A 45 7.76 -0.51 27.93
C LEU A 45 8.04 -0.43 29.43
N PRO A 46 9.11 -1.09 29.94
CA PRO A 46 9.49 -1.02 31.35
C PRO A 46 9.64 0.40 31.89
N CYS A 47 10.11 1.32 31.05
CA CYS A 47 10.01 2.76 31.26
C CYS A 47 9.03 3.32 30.23
N PRO A 48 7.79 3.65 30.63
CA PRO A 48 6.76 4.14 29.71
C PRO A 48 7.20 5.42 29.02
N LYS A 49 7.04 5.47 27.69
CA LYS A 49 7.41 6.63 26.86
C LYS A 49 6.22 7.20 26.13
N LYS A 50 6.29 8.49 25.83
CA LYS A 50 5.37 9.17 24.92
C LYS A 50 5.96 9.13 23.51
N LEU A 51 5.12 9.41 22.52
CA LEU A 51 5.55 9.46 21.12
C LEU A 51 6.75 10.40 20.91
N LEU A 52 6.72 11.58 21.54
CA LEU A 52 7.77 12.58 21.38
C LEU A 52 9.11 12.19 22.04
N SER A 53 9.08 11.27 23.01
CA SER A 53 10.29 10.77 23.69
C SER A 53 10.79 9.45 23.13
N ALA A 54 10.19 8.95 22.04
CA ALA A 54 10.63 7.72 21.39
C ALA A 54 12.04 7.89 20.82
N SER A 55 12.88 6.87 21.01
CA SER A 55 14.23 6.80 20.45
C SER A 55 14.34 5.74 19.36
N PRO A 56 15.43 5.72 18.55
CA PRO A 56 15.61 4.72 17.50
C PRO A 56 15.56 3.26 18.01
N PRO A 57 16.09 2.92 19.21
CA PRO A 57 15.86 1.60 19.81
C PRO A 57 14.39 1.27 20.04
N ASP A 58 13.56 2.24 20.44
CA ASP A 58 12.12 2.00 20.66
C ASP A 58 11.42 1.71 19.33
N VAL A 59 11.76 2.44 18.27
CA VAL A 59 11.26 2.20 16.90
C VAL A 59 11.67 0.80 16.43
N THR A 60 12.93 0.41 16.63
CA THR A 60 13.43 -0.91 16.23
C THR A 60 12.72 -2.02 17.00
N ARG A 61 12.55 -1.88 18.32
CA ARG A 61 11.80 -2.84 19.14
C ARG A 61 10.32 -2.92 18.73
N PHE A 62 9.71 -1.80 18.34
CA PHE A 62 8.36 -1.79 17.81
C PHE A 62 8.24 -2.59 16.51
N LEU A 63 9.22 -2.48 15.61
CA LEU A 63 9.27 -3.29 14.38
C LEU A 63 9.41 -4.79 14.69
N VAL A 64 10.25 -5.16 15.65
CA VAL A 64 10.36 -6.56 16.13
C VAL A 64 9.05 -7.05 16.76
N TRP A 65 8.39 -6.20 17.55
CA TRP A 65 7.08 -6.52 18.12
C TRP A 65 6.02 -6.76 17.04
N LYS A 66 6.07 -6.00 15.94
CA LYS A 66 5.20 -6.18 14.77
C LYS A 66 5.43 -7.50 14.03
N ASP A 67 6.67 -7.98 13.99
CA ASP A 67 7.01 -9.25 13.31
C ASP A 67 6.30 -10.47 13.89
N ARG A 68 5.94 -10.44 15.17
CA ARG A 68 5.15 -11.51 15.83
C ARG A 68 3.81 -11.77 15.16
N LYS A 69 3.25 -10.77 14.45
CA LYS A 69 1.99 -10.89 13.68
C LYS A 69 2.23 -11.21 12.20
N GLY A 70 3.49 -11.39 11.80
CA GLY A 70 3.88 -11.75 10.46
C GLY A 70 3.45 -13.17 10.09
N LYS A 71 3.16 -13.38 8.80
CA LYS A 71 2.76 -14.69 8.26
C LYS A 71 3.87 -15.40 7.50
N THR A 72 5.02 -14.75 7.34
CA THR A 72 6.14 -15.30 6.57
C THR A 72 6.97 -16.17 7.48
N ARG A 73 7.00 -17.49 7.24
CA ARG A 73 7.87 -18.41 7.98
C ARG A 73 9.30 -18.26 7.49
N VAL A 74 10.23 -17.99 8.40
CA VAL A 74 11.67 -17.95 8.14
C VAL A 74 12.25 -19.30 8.55
N HIS A 75 12.31 -20.22 7.59
CA HIS A 75 12.82 -21.56 7.84
C HIS A 75 14.34 -21.54 8.05
N VAL A 76 14.81 -22.15 9.13
CA VAL A 76 16.24 -22.42 9.33
C VAL A 76 16.71 -23.52 8.38
N PRO A 77 18.00 -23.57 7.98
CA PRO A 77 18.51 -24.60 7.07
C PRO A 77 18.28 -26.04 7.53
N THR A 78 18.16 -26.27 8.83
CA THR A 78 17.88 -27.58 9.43
C THR A 78 16.40 -27.96 9.44
N CYS A 79 15.51 -27.07 9.01
CA CYS A 79 14.08 -27.33 8.95
C CYS A 79 13.74 -28.19 7.72
N SER A 80 12.90 -29.21 7.89
CA SER A 80 12.39 -30.05 6.79
C SER A 80 11.62 -29.25 5.73
N LEU A 81 11.11 -28.07 6.08
CA LEU A 81 10.39 -27.15 5.20
C LEU A 81 11.27 -26.05 4.60
N PHE A 82 12.60 -26.16 4.70
CA PHE A 82 13.50 -25.13 4.18
C PHE A 82 13.31 -24.89 2.67
N GLY A 83 12.96 -23.65 2.31
CA GLY A 83 12.62 -23.26 0.93
C GLY A 83 11.21 -23.65 0.47
N ALA A 84 10.38 -24.27 1.32
CA ALA A 84 9.00 -24.58 1.01
C ALA A 84 8.14 -23.31 0.97
N LYS A 85 7.18 -23.26 0.03
CA LYS A 85 6.21 -22.17 -0.10
C LYS A 85 4.85 -22.47 0.56
N LYS A 86 4.65 -23.71 1.02
CA LYS A 86 3.38 -24.19 1.60
C LYS A 86 3.32 -23.89 3.08
N ALA A 87 2.11 -23.62 3.57
CA ALA A 87 1.84 -23.41 4.99
C ALA A 87 1.76 -24.76 5.70
N GLU A 88 2.92 -25.34 6.00
CA GLU A 88 3.04 -26.52 6.84
C GLU A 88 3.51 -26.14 8.25
N VAL A 89 3.17 -26.97 9.24
CA VAL A 89 3.43 -26.66 10.64
C VAL A 89 4.90 -26.85 10.95
N CYS A 90 5.55 -25.78 11.42
CA CYS A 90 6.89 -25.82 12.00
C CYS A 90 7.00 -24.81 13.13
N SER A 91 8.02 -24.99 13.97
CA SER A 91 8.40 -24.08 15.05
C SER A 91 9.26 -22.89 14.60
N CYS A 92 9.50 -22.75 13.29
CA CYS A 92 10.31 -21.65 12.76
C CYS A 92 9.64 -20.29 13.01
N PRO A 93 10.44 -19.24 13.26
CA PRO A 93 9.93 -17.90 13.51
C PRO A 93 9.14 -17.37 12.32
N SER A 94 8.19 -16.48 12.60
CA SER A 94 7.42 -15.78 11.59
C SER A 94 7.71 -14.28 11.63
N THR A 95 7.87 -13.67 10.46
CA THR A 95 8.16 -12.23 10.32
C THR A 95 7.22 -11.58 9.32
N LEU A 96 7.15 -10.25 9.33
CA LEU A 96 6.57 -9.51 8.21
C LEU A 96 7.48 -9.67 6.98
N VAL A 97 6.90 -9.62 5.78
CA VAL A 97 7.72 -9.54 4.56
C VAL A 97 8.48 -8.22 4.55
N ALA A 98 9.71 -8.22 4.03
CA ALA A 98 10.57 -7.02 4.01
C ALA A 98 9.89 -5.78 3.41
N GLY A 99 9.04 -5.95 2.39
CA GLY A 99 8.26 -4.86 1.81
C GLY A 99 7.26 -4.22 2.78
N THR A 100 6.66 -5.01 3.68
CA THR A 100 5.79 -4.50 4.74
C THR A 100 6.58 -3.75 5.81
N VAL A 101 7.77 -4.23 6.18
CA VAL A 101 8.67 -3.53 7.11
C VAL A 101 9.09 -2.18 6.53
N ALA A 102 9.51 -2.13 5.26
CA ALA A 102 9.85 -0.88 4.58
C ALA A 102 8.67 0.12 4.57
N ASN A 103 7.47 -0.36 4.26
CA ASN A 103 6.26 0.47 4.31
C ASN A 103 5.95 0.99 5.73
N LEU A 104 6.13 0.16 6.76
CA LEU A 104 5.96 0.57 8.16
C LEU A 104 6.97 1.63 8.56
N ILE A 105 8.25 1.49 8.18
CA ILE A 105 9.28 2.50 8.44
C ILE A 105 8.89 3.83 7.79
N GLY A 106 8.43 3.82 6.54
CA GLY A 106 7.95 5.03 5.86
C GLY A 106 6.76 5.69 6.58
N LYS A 107 5.78 4.90 7.01
CA LYS A 107 4.64 5.40 7.79
C LYS A 107 5.04 5.95 9.15
N LEU A 108 5.96 5.29 9.85
CA LEU A 108 6.51 5.76 11.13
C LEU A 108 7.26 7.09 10.93
N HIS A 109 8.05 7.20 9.86
CA HIS A 109 8.72 8.45 9.51
C HIS A 109 7.73 9.60 9.32
N SER A 110 6.68 9.42 8.50
CA SER A 110 5.63 10.43 8.31
C SER A 110 4.95 10.80 9.62
N LEU A 111 4.59 9.81 10.44
CA LEU A 111 3.95 10.01 11.73
C LEU A 111 4.81 10.86 12.68
N PHE A 112 6.13 10.64 12.71
CA PHE A 112 7.04 11.47 13.50
C PHE A 112 7.16 12.89 12.94
N VAL A 113 7.21 13.07 11.62
CA VAL A 113 7.19 14.40 10.98
C VAL A 113 5.94 15.17 11.36
N GLU A 114 4.76 14.54 11.26
CA GLU A 114 3.47 15.14 11.66
C GLU A 114 3.39 15.47 13.15
N SER A 115 4.12 14.73 13.98
CA SER A 115 4.25 14.98 15.41
C SER A 115 5.32 16.02 15.75
N GLY A 116 5.86 16.73 14.76
CA GLY A 116 6.89 17.77 14.94
C GLY A 116 8.32 17.24 15.08
N ARG A 117 8.56 15.94 14.82
CA ARG A 117 9.86 15.29 14.89
C ARG A 117 10.36 14.89 13.51
N GLY A 118 10.68 15.89 12.70
CA GLY A 118 11.31 15.71 11.39
C GLY A 118 12.84 15.69 11.45
N GLY A 119 13.46 15.60 10.26
CA GLY A 119 14.91 15.70 10.09
C GLY A 119 15.69 14.44 10.48
N GLU A 120 17.02 14.53 10.32
CA GLU A 120 17.93 13.47 10.73
C GLU A 120 17.99 13.34 12.26
N TRP A 121 18.26 12.13 12.73
CA TRP A 121 18.42 11.86 14.17
C TRP A 121 19.76 12.40 14.67
N ASN A 122 19.75 13.09 15.82
CA ASN A 122 20.96 13.52 16.51
C ASN A 122 21.13 12.73 17.82
N ASP A 123 22.16 11.89 17.88
CA ASP A 123 22.43 11.02 19.05
C ASP A 123 22.84 11.79 20.31
N LEU A 124 23.51 12.92 20.17
CA LEU A 124 23.97 13.74 21.31
C LEU A 124 22.79 14.42 22.00
N LEU A 125 21.84 14.92 21.22
CA LEU A 125 20.70 15.69 21.71
C LEU A 125 19.45 14.83 21.93
N GLY A 126 19.38 13.63 21.34
CA GLY A 126 18.19 12.78 21.38
C GLY A 126 16.99 13.36 20.64
N ILE A 127 17.23 14.24 19.68
CA ILE A 127 16.20 14.95 18.89
C ILE A 127 16.27 14.55 17.42
N GLY A 128 15.22 14.92 16.67
CA GLY A 128 15.04 14.55 15.26
C GLY A 128 14.08 13.36 15.10
N ASN A 129 14.04 12.79 13.91
CA ASN A 129 13.16 11.66 13.60
C ASN A 129 13.84 10.32 13.94
N PRO A 130 13.33 9.55 14.93
CA PRO A 130 13.96 8.29 15.31
C PRO A 130 13.84 7.21 14.23
N ALA A 131 12.90 7.33 13.28
CA ALA A 131 12.79 6.42 12.14
C ALA A 131 13.83 6.68 11.04
N SER A 132 14.47 7.86 11.02
CA SER A 132 15.53 8.21 10.06
C SER A 132 16.90 7.62 10.43
N HIS A 133 17.06 7.21 11.69
CA HIS A 133 18.31 6.71 12.23
C HIS A 133 18.82 5.45 11.50
N HIS A 134 20.14 5.34 11.36
CA HIS A 134 20.78 4.26 10.62
C HIS A 134 20.44 2.86 11.18
N SER A 135 20.22 2.72 12.49
CA SER A 135 19.82 1.43 13.09
C SER A 135 18.47 0.91 12.58
N VAL A 136 17.52 1.81 12.28
CA VAL A 136 16.20 1.45 11.74
C VAL A 136 16.33 1.00 10.28
N LYS A 137 17.20 1.66 9.50
CA LYS A 137 17.56 1.24 8.14
C LYS A 137 18.27 -0.11 8.15
N GLN A 138 19.19 -0.32 9.09
CA GLN A 138 19.91 -1.58 9.27
C GLN A 138 18.98 -2.74 9.60
N TYR A 139 17.93 -2.51 10.40
CA TYR A 139 16.90 -3.52 10.67
C TYR A 139 16.28 -4.08 9.38
N LEU A 140 15.91 -3.21 8.44
CA LEU A 140 15.35 -3.63 7.16
C LEU A 140 16.35 -4.45 6.32
N VAL A 141 17.64 -4.09 6.36
CA VAL A 141 18.71 -4.85 5.69
C VAL A 141 18.79 -6.26 6.29
N LEU A 142 18.84 -6.38 7.61
CA LEU A 142 18.90 -7.67 8.30
C LEU A 142 17.70 -8.56 8.00
N ILE A 143 16.48 -8.00 7.96
CA ILE A 143 15.28 -8.74 7.58
C ILE A 143 15.36 -9.23 6.12
N ARG A 144 15.88 -8.42 5.19
CA ARG A 144 16.07 -8.86 3.80
C ARG A 144 17.07 -9.99 3.70
N GLU A 145 18.19 -9.91 4.42
CA GLU A 145 19.23 -10.94 4.45
C GLU A 145 18.73 -12.24 5.09
N GLU A 146 18.01 -12.14 6.22
CA GLU A 146 17.37 -13.28 6.86
C GLU A 146 16.38 -13.97 5.91
N GLN A 147 15.51 -13.20 5.26
CA GLN A 147 14.52 -13.73 4.32
C GLN A 147 15.16 -14.35 3.08
N ALA A 148 16.21 -13.72 2.54
CA ALA A 148 16.97 -14.25 1.41
C ALA A 148 17.66 -15.57 1.77
N ARG A 149 18.29 -15.65 2.96
CA ARG A 149 18.88 -16.91 3.47
C ARG A 149 17.85 -18.01 3.63
N ALA A 150 16.62 -17.67 4.02
CA ALA A 150 15.49 -18.60 4.08
C ALA A 150 14.83 -18.90 2.72
N ARG A 151 15.41 -18.41 1.60
CA ARG A 151 14.89 -18.57 0.22
C ARG A 151 13.48 -18.02 0.01
N ILE A 152 13.12 -16.98 0.76
CA ILE A 152 11.83 -16.31 0.62
C ILE A 152 11.91 -15.34 -0.57
N THR A 153 11.07 -15.57 -1.57
CA THR A 153 10.97 -14.70 -2.75
C THR A 153 9.67 -13.89 -2.73
N PRO A 154 9.66 -12.60 -3.10
CA PRO A 154 8.44 -11.84 -3.26
C PRO A 154 7.47 -12.51 -4.24
N LYS A 155 6.20 -12.64 -3.84
CA LYS A 155 5.15 -13.15 -4.74
C LYS A 155 4.79 -12.06 -5.75
N GLN A 156 5.02 -12.35 -7.02
CA GLN A 156 4.54 -11.52 -8.12
C GLN A 156 3.24 -12.09 -8.68
N ALA A 157 2.41 -11.23 -9.27
CA ALA A 157 1.29 -11.69 -10.07
C ALA A 157 1.84 -12.49 -11.27
N VAL A 158 1.13 -13.56 -11.64
CA VAL A 158 1.47 -14.31 -12.85
C VAL A 158 1.17 -13.40 -14.04
N SER A 159 2.11 -13.26 -14.97
CA SER A 159 1.89 -12.49 -16.18
C SER A 159 0.72 -13.08 -16.98
N LEU A 160 -0.20 -12.22 -17.39
CA LEU A 160 -1.20 -12.57 -18.40
C LEU A 160 -0.47 -12.65 -19.74
N SER A 161 -0.34 -13.85 -20.32
CA SER A 161 0.21 -14.01 -21.66
C SER A 161 -0.86 -13.71 -22.71
N PHE A 162 -0.44 -13.44 -23.93
CA PHE A 162 -1.35 -13.20 -25.04
C PHE A 162 -2.34 -14.36 -25.24
N ASP A 163 -1.88 -15.62 -25.16
CA ASP A 163 -2.77 -16.79 -25.29
C ASP A 163 -3.83 -16.86 -24.19
N LYS A 164 -3.47 -16.47 -22.96
CA LYS A 164 -4.42 -16.45 -21.83
C LYS A 164 -5.42 -15.32 -22.02
N LEU A 165 -4.97 -14.15 -22.48
CA LEU A 165 -5.86 -13.05 -22.83
C LEU A 165 -6.83 -13.50 -23.94
N LEU A 166 -6.35 -14.13 -25.01
CA LEU A 166 -7.18 -14.57 -26.11
C LEU A 166 -8.28 -15.53 -25.64
N ARG A 167 -7.93 -16.52 -24.82
CA ARG A 167 -8.90 -17.46 -24.22
C ARG A 167 -9.93 -16.75 -23.34
N LEU A 168 -9.48 -15.80 -22.51
CA LEU A 168 -10.36 -14.99 -21.67
C LEU A 168 -11.31 -14.14 -22.52
N CYS A 169 -10.79 -13.49 -23.56
CA CYS A 169 -11.59 -12.68 -24.47
C CYS A 169 -12.61 -13.52 -25.24
N SER A 170 -12.26 -14.71 -25.71
CA SER A 170 -13.20 -15.63 -26.35
C SER A 170 -14.32 -16.04 -25.38
N PHE A 171 -13.96 -16.45 -24.16
CA PHE A 171 -14.95 -16.80 -23.13
C PHE A 171 -15.91 -15.64 -22.83
N LEU A 172 -15.38 -14.42 -22.65
CA LEU A 172 -16.22 -13.24 -22.38
C LEU A 172 -17.10 -12.89 -23.58
N LYS A 173 -16.57 -12.95 -24.81
CA LYS A 173 -17.35 -12.73 -26.04
C LYS A 173 -18.49 -13.70 -26.17
N GLU A 174 -18.23 -15.00 -26.01
CA GLU A 174 -19.27 -16.03 -26.04
C GLU A 174 -20.31 -15.79 -24.95
N SER A 175 -19.87 -15.44 -23.74
CA SER A 175 -20.74 -15.17 -22.58
C SER A 175 -21.68 -13.97 -22.79
N ILE A 176 -21.29 -12.95 -23.55
CA ILE A 176 -22.13 -11.77 -23.85
C ILE A 176 -23.38 -12.14 -24.65
N PHE A 177 -23.25 -13.12 -25.55
CA PHE A 177 -24.30 -13.50 -26.51
C PHE A 177 -25.08 -14.76 -26.11
N VAL A 178 -24.86 -15.28 -24.90
CA VAL A 178 -25.65 -16.41 -24.37
C VAL A 178 -27.14 -16.05 -24.31
N PRO A 179 -28.05 -16.94 -24.76
CA PRO A 179 -29.49 -16.73 -24.63
C PRO A 179 -29.92 -16.54 -23.17
N GLN A 180 -30.94 -15.69 -22.94
CA GLN A 180 -31.49 -15.41 -21.61
C GLN A 180 -30.52 -14.82 -20.57
N ILE A 181 -29.37 -14.29 -21.00
CA ILE A 181 -28.48 -13.57 -20.09
C ILE A 181 -29.13 -12.30 -19.52
N LEU A 182 -28.95 -12.09 -18.21
CA LEU A 182 -29.40 -10.88 -17.54
C LEU A 182 -28.67 -9.63 -18.10
N PRO A 183 -29.36 -8.50 -18.33
CA PRO A 183 -28.73 -7.28 -18.86
C PRO A 183 -27.49 -6.83 -18.07
N LEU A 184 -27.53 -6.94 -16.74
CA LEU A 184 -26.40 -6.60 -15.87
C LEU A 184 -25.19 -7.52 -16.13
N GLN A 185 -25.41 -8.83 -16.30
CA GLN A 185 -24.32 -9.76 -16.59
C GLN A 185 -23.72 -9.50 -17.96
N ARG A 186 -24.57 -9.23 -18.97
CA ARG A 186 -24.11 -8.85 -20.31
C ARG A 186 -23.22 -7.61 -20.26
N TYR A 187 -23.64 -6.60 -19.50
CA TYR A 187 -22.85 -5.38 -19.28
C TYR A 187 -21.50 -5.69 -18.61
N ILE A 188 -21.49 -6.50 -17.54
CA ILE A 188 -20.25 -6.88 -16.83
C ILE A 188 -19.28 -7.58 -17.79
N TYR A 189 -19.74 -8.54 -18.59
CA TYR A 189 -18.86 -9.24 -19.54
C TYR A 189 -18.33 -8.32 -20.64
N ALA A 190 -19.17 -7.45 -21.20
CA ALA A 190 -18.74 -6.47 -22.21
C ALA A 190 -17.72 -5.46 -21.64
N ARG A 191 -17.97 -4.96 -20.42
CA ARG A 191 -17.06 -4.08 -19.70
C ARG A 191 -15.72 -4.76 -19.43
N ASP A 192 -15.74 -5.97 -18.89
CA ASP A 192 -14.54 -6.71 -18.51
C ASP A 192 -13.72 -7.09 -19.75
N LEU A 193 -14.38 -7.46 -20.84
CA LEU A 193 -13.72 -7.71 -22.14
C LEU A 193 -12.96 -6.47 -22.62
N ALA A 194 -13.63 -5.31 -22.63
CA ALA A 194 -12.99 -4.05 -23.03
C ALA A 194 -11.84 -3.69 -22.09
N PHE A 195 -12.03 -3.85 -20.78
CA PHE A 195 -11.04 -3.51 -19.77
C PHE A 195 -9.79 -4.39 -19.84
N PHE A 196 -9.92 -5.71 -19.98
CA PHE A 196 -8.76 -6.61 -20.06
C PHE A 196 -7.95 -6.40 -21.35
N CYS A 197 -8.63 -6.16 -22.48
CA CYS A 197 -7.94 -5.77 -23.71
C CYS A 197 -7.16 -4.47 -23.51
N LEU A 198 -7.82 -3.45 -22.97
CA LEU A 198 -7.18 -2.16 -22.73
C LEU A 198 -6.00 -2.27 -21.76
N GLU A 199 -6.15 -2.98 -20.64
CA GLU A 199 -5.09 -3.18 -19.65
C GLU A 199 -3.88 -3.90 -20.25
N PHE A 200 -4.10 -4.94 -21.05
CA PHE A 200 -3.03 -5.69 -21.69
C PHE A 200 -2.24 -4.85 -22.70
N PHE A 201 -2.93 -4.13 -23.58
CA PHE A 201 -2.28 -3.36 -24.65
C PHE A 201 -1.74 -2.01 -24.20
N ALA A 202 -2.35 -1.37 -23.21
CA ALA A 202 -1.85 -0.10 -22.66
C ALA A 202 -0.59 -0.29 -21.80
N GLY A 203 -0.38 -1.48 -21.24
CA GLY A 203 0.74 -1.76 -20.32
C GLY A 203 0.65 -0.98 -19.01
N ASP A 204 -0.53 -0.47 -18.69
CA ASP A 204 -0.78 0.43 -17.56
C ASP A 204 -1.28 -0.30 -16.32
N ARG A 205 -1.22 0.40 -15.18
CA ARG A 205 -1.87 -0.08 -13.96
C ARG A 205 -3.39 0.03 -14.14
N ALA A 206 -4.12 -1.03 -13.80
CA ALA A 206 -5.58 -1.01 -13.73
C ALA A 206 -6.16 0.23 -13.03
N SER A 207 -5.52 0.68 -11.93
CA SER A 207 -5.96 1.85 -11.17
C SER A 207 -5.88 3.17 -11.94
N ASP A 208 -4.95 3.26 -12.89
CA ASP A 208 -4.75 4.46 -13.70
C ASP A 208 -5.75 4.45 -14.87
N LEU A 209 -5.98 3.28 -15.48
CA LEU A 209 -7.01 3.08 -16.50
C LEU A 209 -8.42 3.36 -15.99
N GLY A 210 -8.74 2.95 -14.76
CA GLY A 210 -10.03 3.21 -14.13
C GLY A 210 -10.34 4.69 -13.86
N ARG A 211 -9.39 5.60 -14.09
CA ARG A 211 -9.57 7.06 -13.92
C ARG A 211 -9.72 7.81 -15.23
N ILE A 212 -9.62 7.12 -16.37
CA ILE A 212 -9.73 7.73 -17.68
C ILE A 212 -11.16 8.22 -17.90
N PHE A 213 -11.30 9.48 -18.31
CA PHE A 213 -12.57 10.03 -18.75
C PHE A 213 -12.76 9.82 -20.26
N THR A 214 -14.00 9.66 -20.71
CA THR A 214 -14.32 9.51 -22.14
C THR A 214 -13.76 10.64 -23.01
N LYS A 215 -13.73 11.88 -22.48
CA LYS A 215 -13.14 13.06 -23.16
C LYS A 215 -11.62 12.96 -23.38
N GLU A 216 -10.97 12.01 -22.74
CA GLU A 216 -9.53 11.73 -22.85
C GLU A 216 -9.25 10.59 -23.82
N VAL A 217 -10.28 10.01 -24.45
CA VAL A 217 -10.16 8.98 -25.47
C VAL A 217 -10.40 9.62 -26.84
N LEU A 218 -9.43 9.44 -27.74
CA LEU A 218 -9.50 9.86 -29.13
C LEU A 218 -9.58 8.60 -30.00
N THR A 219 -10.39 8.62 -31.04
CA THR A 219 -10.40 7.55 -32.05
C THR A 219 -9.36 7.90 -33.12
N LEU A 220 -8.60 6.91 -33.57
CA LEU A 220 -7.72 7.05 -34.73
C LEU A 220 -8.55 7.17 -36.02
N PRO A 221 -7.99 7.74 -37.10
CA PRO A 221 -8.62 7.68 -38.42
C PRO A 221 -8.98 6.23 -38.80
N ASP A 222 -10.03 6.08 -39.60
CA ASP A 222 -10.47 4.80 -40.17
C ASP A 222 -10.80 3.68 -39.16
N ASP A 223 -11.17 4.06 -37.92
CA ASP A 223 -11.48 3.15 -36.81
C ASP A 223 -10.35 2.15 -36.47
N GLU A 224 -9.10 2.47 -36.80
CA GLU A 224 -7.94 1.61 -36.56
C GLU A 224 -7.60 1.42 -35.07
N GLY A 225 -8.17 2.27 -34.20
CA GLY A 225 -8.03 2.09 -32.75
C GLY A 225 -8.34 3.34 -31.93
N PHE A 226 -7.91 3.29 -30.67
CA PHE A 226 -8.12 4.36 -29.69
C PHE A 226 -6.78 4.85 -29.15
N LEU A 227 -6.66 6.17 -29.04
CA LEU A 227 -5.57 6.86 -28.37
C LEU A 227 -6.07 7.42 -27.04
N PHE A 228 -5.41 7.05 -25.95
CA PHE A 228 -5.75 7.49 -24.61
C PHE A 228 -4.80 8.62 -24.20
N LYS A 229 -5.34 9.80 -23.88
CA LYS A 229 -4.59 10.91 -23.30
C LYS A 229 -4.27 10.58 -21.86
N ARG A 230 -2.98 10.33 -21.58
CA ARG A 230 -2.51 9.87 -20.27
C ARG A 230 -2.07 11.04 -19.42
N THR A 231 -2.48 11.03 -18.15
CA THR A 231 -1.88 11.86 -17.11
C THR A 231 -0.92 10.97 -16.35
N PHE A 232 0.39 11.23 -16.44
CA PHE A 232 1.41 10.38 -15.83
C PHE A 232 1.22 10.28 -14.30
N GLY A 233 1.31 9.06 -13.77
CA GLY A 233 1.26 8.79 -12.32
C GLY A 233 2.60 9.07 -11.61
N LYS A 234 2.85 8.38 -10.48
CA LYS A 234 3.97 8.63 -9.55
C LYS A 234 5.40 8.50 -10.12
N THR A 235 5.59 8.08 -11.37
CA THR A 235 6.93 7.91 -11.97
C THR A 235 6.83 7.93 -13.49
N LEU A 236 7.71 8.68 -14.16
CA LEU A 236 8.04 8.48 -15.57
C LEU A 236 8.69 7.09 -15.69
N ARG A 237 8.16 6.24 -16.57
CA ARG A 237 8.81 4.98 -16.95
C ARG A 237 9.29 5.11 -18.37
#